data_AF-A0A1F2WG55-F1
#
_entry.id   AF-A0A1F2WG55-F1
#
_cell.length_a   1.000
_cell.length_b   1.000
_cell.length_c   1.000
_cell.angle_alpha   90.00
_cell.angle_beta   90.00
_cell.angle_gamma   90.00
#
_symmetry.space_group_name_H-M   'P 1'
#
loop_
_entity.id
_entity.type
_entity.pdbx_description
1 polymer ?
#
loop_
_entity_poly.entity_id
_entity_poly.type
_entity_poly.pdbx_seq_one_letter_code
_entity_poly.pdbx_strand_id
1 'polypeptide(L)'
;MAKGIVPIKEFDYCGEPLQFKLGDEVFYAAPDLPKGALELSIGLSRLNLSSDEGLQPFLDFLEEVLLDDSARRIIERFNSKERTIGIRTMHAITMWLLEEYGLRPTQPSLPSSNASSGSDGTSSTDGASHAESIL
;
A
#
# COMPACT_ATOMS: atom_id res chain seq x y z
N MET A 1 -37.69 4.38 -34.62
CA MET A 1 -37.08 4.41 -33.27
C MET A 1 -35.63 3.99 -33.42
N ALA A 2 -34.68 4.93 -33.28
CA ALA A 2 -33.25 4.62 -33.39
C ALA A 2 -32.79 3.97 -32.08
N LYS A 3 -32.24 2.76 -32.16
CA LYS A 3 -31.68 2.04 -31.02
C LYS A 3 -30.37 2.72 -30.64
N GLY A 4 -30.36 3.44 -29.51
CA GLY A 4 -29.15 4.08 -28.99
C GLY A 4 -28.08 3.01 -28.76
N ILE A 5 -26.90 3.19 -29.34
CA ILE A 5 -25.74 2.34 -29.08
C ILE A 5 -25.24 2.73 -27.70
N VAL A 6 -25.28 1.79 -26.75
CA VAL A 6 -24.67 1.98 -25.42
C VAL A 6 -23.17 1.69 -25.56
N PRO A 7 -22.27 2.62 -25.18
CA PRO A 7 -20.85 2.35 -25.22
C PRO A 7 -20.49 1.26 -24.21
N ILE A 8 -19.68 0.29 -24.65
CA ILE A 8 -19.14 -0.75 -23.80
C ILE A 8 -17.96 -0.16 -23.02
N LYS A 9 -17.92 -0.39 -21.70
CA LYS A 9 -16.80 -0.02 -20.85
C LYS A 9 -15.90 -1.25 -20.65
N GLU A 10 -14.65 -1.13 -21.06
CA GLU A 10 -13.63 -2.15 -20.85
C GLU A 10 -12.94 -1.92 -19.49
N PHE A 11 -12.61 -3.02 -18.81
CA PHE A 11 -11.99 -3.05 -17.49
C PHE A 11 -10.73 -3.92 -17.46
N ASP A 12 -10.23 -4.35 -18.62
CA ASP A 12 -9.01 -5.13 -18.70
C ASP A 12 -7.84 -4.28 -18.20
N TYR A 13 -7.20 -4.74 -17.12
CA TYR A 13 -6.00 -4.12 -16.58
C TYR A 13 -4.77 -4.92 -17.03
N CYS A 14 -3.91 -4.27 -17.80
CA CYS A 14 -2.64 -4.83 -18.25
C CYS A 14 -1.49 -3.94 -17.73
N GLY A 15 -1.29 -3.97 -16.42
CA GLY A 15 -0.16 -3.30 -15.77
C GLY A 15 1.16 -4.03 -15.99
N GLU A 16 2.27 -3.33 -15.78
CA GLU A 16 3.59 -3.95 -15.75
C GLU A 16 3.78 -4.73 -14.44
N PRO A 17 4.42 -5.91 -14.46
CA PRO A 17 4.75 -6.66 -13.25
C PRO A 17 5.56 -5.81 -12.25
N LEU A 18 5.22 -5.90 -10.97
CA LEU A 18 6.05 -5.29 -9.93
C LEU A 18 7.40 -6.00 -9.89
N GLN A 19 8.49 -5.26 -9.68
CA GLN A 19 9.82 -5.84 -9.65
C GLN A 19 10.64 -5.34 -8.46
N PHE A 20 11.40 -6.23 -7.86
CA PHE A 20 12.38 -5.89 -6.82
C PHE A 20 13.66 -6.70 -7.00
N LYS A 21 14.74 -6.16 -6.44
CA LYS A 21 16.07 -6.77 -6.52
C LYS A 21 16.52 -7.25 -5.14
N LEU A 22 17.07 -8.45 -5.09
CA LEU A 22 17.66 -9.02 -3.88
C LEU A 22 19.04 -9.61 -4.19
N GLY A 23 20.09 -8.94 -3.73
CA GLY A 23 21.46 -9.24 -4.16
C GLY A 23 21.62 -8.96 -5.65
N ASP A 24 21.99 -9.96 -6.44
CA ASP A 24 22.16 -9.86 -7.90
C ASP A 24 20.96 -10.37 -8.71
N GLU A 25 19.88 -10.78 -8.04
CA GLU A 25 18.71 -11.37 -8.67
C GLU A 25 17.53 -10.40 -8.69
N VAL A 26 16.75 -10.45 -9.76
CA VAL A 26 15.49 -9.73 -9.91
C VAL A 26 14.33 -10.70 -9.76
N PHE A 27 13.30 -10.24 -9.05
CA PHE A 27 12.06 -10.96 -8.78
C PHE A 27 10.90 -10.13 -9.31
N TYR A 28 9.87 -10.82 -9.77
CA TYR A 28 8.69 -10.24 -10.39
C TYR A 28 7.43 -10.70 -9.67
N ALA A 29 6.51 -9.77 -9.42
CA ALA A 29 5.19 -10.02 -8.87
C ALA A 29 4.11 -9.66 -9.89
N ALA A 30 2.91 -10.23 -9.70
CA ALA A 30 1.76 -9.90 -10.51
C ALA A 30 1.51 -8.38 -10.54
N PRO A 31 1.02 -7.82 -11.66
CA PRO A 31 0.75 -6.38 -11.77
C PRO A 31 -0.47 -5.94 -10.93
N ASP A 32 -1.32 -6.89 -10.54
CA ASP A 32 -2.51 -6.66 -9.70
C ASP A 32 -2.61 -7.80 -8.67
N LEU A 33 -3.30 -7.53 -7.57
CA LEU A 33 -3.36 -8.44 -6.44
C LEU A 33 -4.24 -9.67 -6.76
N PRO A 34 -3.68 -10.89 -6.72
CA PRO A 34 -4.47 -12.10 -6.87
C PRO A 34 -5.48 -12.27 -5.74
N LYS A 35 -6.63 -12.90 -6.02
CA LYS A 35 -7.70 -13.08 -5.03
C LYS A 35 -7.21 -13.80 -3.76
N GLY A 36 -6.36 -14.83 -3.90
CA GLY A 36 -5.81 -15.56 -2.74
C GLY A 36 -4.94 -14.68 -1.85
N ALA A 37 -4.23 -13.72 -2.45
CA ALA A 37 -3.31 -12.85 -1.73
C ALA A 37 -4.03 -11.84 -0.83
N LEU A 38 -5.26 -11.47 -1.16
CA LEU A 38 -6.07 -10.56 -0.34
C LEU A 38 -6.38 -11.15 1.03
N GLU A 39 -6.77 -12.42 1.11
CA GLU A 39 -7.06 -13.06 2.39
C GLU A 39 -5.79 -13.17 3.25
N LEU A 40 -4.67 -13.53 2.61
CA LEU A 40 -3.35 -13.62 3.25
C LEU A 40 -2.87 -12.26 3.77
N SER A 41 -3.10 -11.17 3.03
CA SER A 41 -2.72 -9.81 3.46
C SER A 41 -3.42 -9.34 4.74
N ILE A 42 -4.68 -9.76 4.94
CA ILE A 42 -5.44 -9.43 6.15
C ILE A 42 -4.84 -10.18 7.35
N GLY A 43 -4.43 -11.43 7.14
CA GLY A 43 -3.71 -12.22 8.14
C GLY A 43 -2.37 -11.58 8.51
N LEU A 44 -1.57 -11.20 7.51
CA LEU A 44 -0.26 -10.56 7.70
C LEU A 44 -0.33 -9.27 8.52
N SER A 45 -1.36 -8.45 8.31
CA SER A 45 -1.56 -7.20 9.04
C SER A 45 -1.79 -7.38 10.55
N ARG A 46 -2.10 -8.61 10.99
CA ARG A 46 -2.35 -8.95 12.40
C ARG A 46 -1.14 -9.59 13.08
N LEU A 47 -0.12 -9.99 12.31
CA LEU A 47 1.05 -10.67 12.84
C LEU A 47 2.01 -9.67 13.48
N ASN A 48 2.48 -10.01 14.68
CA ASN A 48 3.61 -9.34 15.30
C ASN A 48 4.87 -10.14 15.05
N LEU A 49 5.89 -9.52 14.43
CA LEU A 49 7.22 -10.12 14.22
C LEU A 49 7.94 -10.56 15.52
N SER A 50 7.44 -10.12 16.67
CA SER A 50 7.94 -10.46 18.01
C SER A 50 7.36 -11.77 18.55
N SER A 51 6.30 -12.29 17.94
CA SER A 51 5.65 -13.54 18.32
C SER A 51 6.27 -14.71 17.56
N ASP A 52 6.27 -15.89 18.17
CA ASP A 52 6.62 -17.20 17.55
C ASP A 52 5.61 -17.62 16.46
N GLU A 53 4.76 -16.69 16.00
CA GLU A 53 3.83 -16.89 14.90
C GLU A 53 4.65 -16.96 13.62
N GLY A 54 4.87 -18.19 13.16
CA GLY A 54 5.91 -18.57 12.22
C GLY A 54 5.92 -17.83 10.87
N LEU A 55 6.95 -18.12 10.08
CA LEU A 55 7.20 -17.48 8.78
C LEU A 55 6.22 -17.87 7.68
N GLN A 56 5.42 -18.90 7.90
CA GLN A 56 4.57 -19.51 6.88
C GLN A 56 3.62 -18.52 6.19
N PRO A 57 2.91 -17.62 6.89
CA PRO A 57 1.98 -16.69 6.24
C PRO A 57 2.68 -15.72 5.28
N PHE A 58 3.94 -15.39 5.52
CA PHE A 58 4.73 -14.56 4.61
C PHE A 58 5.12 -15.34 3.36
N LEU A 59 5.48 -16.62 3.51
CA LEU A 59 5.81 -17.48 2.38
C LEU A 59 4.59 -17.73 1.50
N ASP A 60 3.45 -18.05 2.11
CA ASP A 60 2.19 -18.28 1.38
C ASP A 60 1.79 -17.03 0.59
N PHE A 61 1.94 -15.84 1.19
CA PHE A 61 1.67 -14.58 0.48
C PHE A 61 2.63 -14.36 -0.69
N LEU A 62 3.93 -14.58 -0.49
CA LEU A 62 4.93 -14.43 -1.54
C LEU A 62 4.73 -15.45 -2.67
N GLU A 63 4.31 -16.68 -2.36
CA GLU A 63 3.99 -17.70 -3.36
C GLU A 63 2.80 -17.27 -4.23
N GLU A 64 1.80 -16.64 -3.63
CA GLU A 64 0.60 -16.21 -4.33
C GLU A 64 0.80 -14.96 -5.20
N VAL A 65 1.62 -14.00 -4.75
CA VAL A 65 1.80 -12.72 -5.48
C VAL A 65 2.96 -12.71 -6.47
N LEU A 66 3.96 -13.58 -6.30
CA LEU A 66 5.11 -13.62 -7.19
C LEU A 66 4.81 -14.45 -8.45
N LEU A 67 5.46 -14.11 -9.56
CA LEU A 67 5.44 -14.98 -10.73
C LEU A 67 6.15 -16.30 -10.42
N ASP A 68 5.70 -17.41 -11.00
CA ASP A 68 6.12 -18.79 -10.67
C ASP A 68 7.64 -18.96 -10.47
N ASP A 69 8.47 -18.45 -11.40
CA ASP A 69 9.92 -18.57 -11.27
C ASP A 69 10.50 -17.74 -10.11
N SER A 70 9.93 -16.56 -9.85
CA SER A 70 10.32 -15.70 -8.74
C SER A 70 9.89 -16.29 -7.39
N ALA A 71 8.68 -16.84 -7.30
CA ALA A 71 8.17 -17.56 -6.14
C ALA A 71 9.08 -18.74 -5.77
N ARG A 72 9.37 -19.61 -6.73
CA ARG A 72 10.24 -20.78 -6.52
C ARG A 72 11.63 -20.35 -6.02
N ARG A 73 12.27 -19.38 -6.68
CA ARG A 73 13.61 -18.91 -6.30
C ARG A 73 13.66 -18.26 -4.92
N ILE A 74 12.64 -17.50 -4.54
CA ILE A 74 12.62 -16.85 -3.23
C ILE A 74 12.42 -17.87 -2.11
N ILE A 75 11.54 -18.86 -2.31
CA ILE A 75 11.26 -19.94 -1.35
C ILE A 75 12.50 -20.83 -1.18
N GLU A 76 13.20 -21.17 -2.26
CA GLU A 76 14.46 -21.91 -2.20
C GLU A 76 15.52 -21.16 -1.36
N ARG A 77 15.61 -19.83 -1.52
CA ARG A 77 16.55 -19.02 -0.72
C ARG A 77 16.15 -18.93 0.75
N PHE A 78 14.86 -18.96 1.09
CA PHE A 78 14.42 -19.02 2.50
C PHE A 78 14.84 -20.32 3.17
N ASN A 79 14.71 -21.44 2.45
CA ASN A 79 15.02 -22.75 2.99
C ASN A 79 16.53 -23.09 2.92
N SER A 80 17.31 -22.33 2.14
CA SER A 80 18.74 -22.52 2.01
C SER A 80 19.51 -22.00 3.22
N LYS A 81 20.48 -22.78 3.71
CA LYS A 81 21.43 -22.37 4.77
C LYS A 81 22.61 -21.56 4.24
N GLU A 82 22.85 -21.56 2.92
CA GLU A 82 24.01 -20.93 2.30
C GLU A 82 23.73 -19.51 1.80
N ARG A 83 22.49 -19.23 1.41
CA ARG A 83 22.04 -17.89 0.97
C ARG A 83 20.70 -17.52 1.61
N THR A 84 20.63 -17.66 2.94
CA THR A 84 19.40 -17.44 3.70
C THR A 84 18.93 -15.99 3.60
N ILE A 85 17.65 -15.82 3.28
CA ILE A 85 16.98 -14.53 3.42
C ILE A 85 16.52 -14.42 4.89
N GLY A 86 16.99 -13.38 5.58
CA GLY A 86 16.58 -13.14 6.96
C GLY A 86 15.11 -12.72 7.04
N ILE A 87 14.47 -13.04 8.17
CA ILE A 87 13.07 -12.67 8.48
C ILE A 87 12.78 -11.18 8.24
N ARG A 88 13.73 -10.29 8.58
CA ARG A 88 13.58 -8.84 8.38
C ARG A 88 13.45 -8.46 6.91
N THR A 89 14.22 -9.12 6.05
CA THR A 89 14.18 -8.89 4.60
C THR A 89 12.87 -9.42 4.02
N MET A 90 12.40 -10.58 4.48
CA MET A 90 11.08 -11.11 4.10
C MET A 90 9.97 -10.11 4.41
N HIS A 91 9.96 -9.62 5.64
CA HIS A 91 8.98 -8.67 6.10
C HIS A 91 9.04 -7.37 5.29
N ALA A 92 10.24 -6.86 5.03
CA ALA A 92 10.40 -5.65 4.21
C ALA A 92 9.86 -5.81 2.79
N ILE A 93 10.14 -6.95 2.12
CA ILE A 93 9.61 -7.25 0.79
C ILE A 93 8.08 -7.36 0.83
N THR A 94 7.55 -8.08 1.82
CA THR A 94 6.11 -8.29 1.97
C THR A 94 5.37 -6.98 2.21
N MET A 95 5.89 -6.13 3.11
CA MET A 95 5.29 -4.82 3.37
C MET A 95 5.36 -3.92 2.15
N TRP A 96 6.48 -3.88 1.43
CA TRP A 96 6.58 -3.12 0.19
C TRP A 96 5.55 -3.59 -0.85
N LEU A 97 5.39 -4.90 -1.06
CA LEU A 97 4.38 -5.45 -1.97
C LEU A 97 2.95 -5.05 -1.56
N LEU A 98 2.63 -5.14 -0.27
CA LEU A 98 1.32 -4.69 0.23
C LEU A 98 1.09 -3.20 -0.04
N GLU A 99 2.12 -2.37 0.07
CA GLU A 99 2.03 -0.94 -0.25
C GLU A 99 1.77 -0.70 -1.74
N GLU A 100 2.48 -1.40 -2.64
CA GLU A 100 2.29 -1.29 -4.09
C GLU A 100 0.88 -1.74 -4.52
N TYR A 101 0.33 -2.77 -3.89
CA TYR A 101 -1.04 -3.21 -4.11
C TYR A 101 -2.10 -2.31 -3.45
N GLY A 102 -1.71 -1.19 -2.82
CA GLY A 102 -2.63 -0.27 -2.17
C GLY A 102 -3.26 -0.80 -0.88
N LEU A 103 -2.72 -1.90 -0.33
CA LEU A 103 -3.16 -2.54 0.90
C LEU A 103 -2.42 -2.02 2.14
N ARG A 104 -2.11 -0.71 2.18
CA ARG A 104 -1.60 -0.11 3.42
C ARG A 104 -2.63 -0.32 4.52
N PRO A 105 -2.24 -0.84 5.70
CA PRO A 105 -3.06 -0.73 6.89
C PRO A 105 -3.41 0.75 7.07
N THR A 106 -4.66 1.12 6.82
CA THR A 106 -5.11 2.50 7.00
C THR A 106 -4.99 2.80 8.49
N GLN A 107 -4.02 3.63 8.86
CA GLN A 107 -3.93 4.11 10.23
C GLN A 107 -5.25 4.84 10.54
N PRO A 108 -5.95 4.50 11.64
CA PRO A 108 -7.17 5.22 11.99
C PRO A 108 -6.84 6.70 12.10
N SER A 109 -7.58 7.52 11.38
CA SER A 109 -7.46 8.98 11.45
C SER A 109 -7.53 9.40 12.91
N LEU A 110 -6.55 10.20 13.37
CA LEU A 110 -6.68 10.86 14.66
C LEU A 110 -7.99 11.67 14.64
N PRO A 111 -8.79 11.67 15.72
CA PRO A 111 -9.92 12.57 15.80
C PRO A 111 -9.38 13.99 15.65
N SER A 112 -9.87 14.71 14.63
CA SER A 112 -9.52 16.12 14.45
C SER A 112 -9.82 16.84 15.76
N SER A 113 -8.79 17.36 16.42
CA SER A 113 -8.94 18.14 17.64
C SER A 113 -9.82 19.35 17.34
N ASN A 114 -11.10 19.27 17.71
CA ASN A 114 -12.02 20.40 17.68
C ASN A 114 -11.70 21.31 18.87
N ALA A 115 -10.53 21.97 18.83
CA ALA A 115 -10.15 22.98 19.80
C ALA A 115 -10.54 24.36 19.28
N SER A 116 -11.84 24.61 19.15
CA SER A 116 -12.37 25.98 19.05
C SER A 116 -12.59 26.52 20.46
N SER A 117 -11.50 26.97 21.09
CA SER A 117 -11.51 27.70 22.35
C SER A 117 -10.47 28.82 22.30
N GLY A 118 -10.91 30.08 22.18
CA GLY A 118 -10.15 31.23 22.67
C GLY A 118 -9.71 32.29 21.65
N SER A 119 -10.53 33.35 21.57
CA SER A 119 -10.24 34.79 21.41
C SER A 119 -9.15 35.31 20.44
N ASP A 120 -9.61 36.21 19.57
CA ASP A 120 -9.00 37.50 19.19
C ASP A 120 -7.48 37.56 18.98
N GLY A 121 -7.09 37.61 17.71
CA GLY A 121 -5.76 38.00 17.26
C GLY A 121 -5.84 38.64 15.89
N THR A 122 -5.79 39.97 15.87
CA THR A 122 -5.90 40.83 14.70
C THR A 122 -4.74 40.59 13.72
N SER A 123 -5.02 40.62 12.41
CA SER A 123 -3.98 40.91 11.41
C SER A 123 -4.54 41.81 10.33
N SER A 124 -3.96 43.00 10.30
CA SER A 124 -4.24 44.14 9.45
C SER A 124 -4.10 43.82 7.97
N THR A 125 -5.05 44.33 7.18
CA THR A 125 -4.76 44.83 5.83
C THR A 125 -5.30 46.26 5.73
N ASP A 126 -4.33 47.14 5.51
CA ASP A 126 -4.46 48.54 5.16
C ASP A 126 -5.12 48.68 3.78
N GLY A 127 -5.95 49.72 3.58
CA GLY A 127 -6.42 50.06 2.24
C GLY A 127 -7.83 50.66 2.14
N ALA A 128 -7.87 51.99 2.19
CA ALA A 128 -8.71 52.88 1.36
C ALA A 128 -10.25 52.81 1.55
N SER A 129 -11.04 53.87 1.61
CA SER A 129 -10.88 55.32 1.54
C SER A 129 -12.29 55.91 1.80
N HIS A 130 -12.34 57.17 2.23
CA HIS A 130 -13.43 58.13 1.97
C HIS A 130 -14.76 57.93 2.72
N ALA A 131 -15.09 58.80 3.69
CA ALA A 131 -15.90 60.04 3.55
C ALA A 131 -17.40 59.72 3.35
N GLU A 132 -18.40 60.30 3.98
CA GLU A 132 -18.71 61.66 4.46
C GLU A 132 -19.83 61.47 5.55
N SER A 133 -19.83 62.17 6.67
CA SER A 133 -20.35 63.54 6.90
C SER A 133 -21.86 63.61 7.18
N ILE A 134 -22.19 64.47 8.17
CA ILE A 134 -23.49 65.16 8.43
C ILE A 134 -24.55 64.30 9.16
N LEU A 135 -25.14 64.68 10.31
CA LEU A 135 -25.14 65.86 11.18
C LEU A 135 -25.47 65.39 12.61
#